data_AF-A0A094QIE6-F1
#
_entry.id   AF-A0A094QIE6-F1
#
_cell.length_a   1.000
_cell.length_b   1.000
_cell.length_c   1.000
_cell.angle_alpha   90.00
_cell.angle_beta   90.00
_cell.angle_gamma   90.00
#
_symmetry.space_group_name_H-M   'P 1'
#
loop_
_entity.id
_entity.type
_entity.pdbx_description
1 polymer ?
#
loop_
_entity_poly.entity_id
_entity_poly.type
_entity_poly.pdbx_seq_one_letter_code
_entity_poly.pdbx_strand_id
1 'polypeptide(L)'
;MKIRLIVASALTLIAALLPASSQAADDRFFQYGPSDVINPDGLNAYFDITSVQVALTSNGYIQFYIKILPGVDPKKFTGEAYVGILINTDGKPGNDYAFTSVDISYYGSSRSTLKVFDIRTEQTSEVSNCDGTTWITSTNDAVGFEIRASCIKAPISAEITGFANDGVVRDYSPEFGEVFKIKTNYLSTKVCSAKNKDAKFVFNRIQYVCNQKNGKWIWVDFAPIAAAKSKYLTEKAFYLCGLNTKTLGAELTDKGKTLALDHVFKFFVSDAEFACVTSKIGMPSSVRSKMSMTRALDGIQSAKFGKISADWSYHPDDGLTVTFTYN
;
A
#
# COMPACT_ATOMS: atom_id res chain seq x y z
N MET A 1 -4.06 -21.07 -69.20
CA MET A 1 -3.71 -19.64 -68.94
C MET A 1 -4.31 -19.24 -67.60
N LYS A 2 -3.54 -18.52 -66.76
CA LYS A 2 -3.80 -18.05 -65.36
C LYS A 2 -3.54 -19.12 -64.28
N ILE A 3 -2.34 -19.19 -63.70
CA ILE A 3 -1.67 -18.35 -62.66
C ILE A 3 -2.22 -18.57 -61.25
N ARG A 4 -1.26 -18.91 -60.38
CA ARG A 4 -1.24 -19.26 -58.94
C ARG A 4 -2.07 -18.37 -58.03
N LEU A 5 -2.50 -18.91 -56.88
CA LEU A 5 -2.22 -18.28 -55.57
C LEU A 5 -2.23 -19.34 -54.45
N ILE A 6 -1.09 -19.52 -53.80
CA ILE A 6 -0.92 -20.24 -52.54
C ILE A 6 -1.16 -19.19 -51.45
N VAL A 7 -2.13 -19.40 -50.56
CA VAL A 7 -2.28 -18.61 -49.34
C VAL A 7 -1.97 -19.51 -48.16
N ALA A 8 -0.78 -19.33 -47.59
CA ALA A 8 -0.41 -19.86 -46.29
C ALA A 8 -1.04 -18.95 -45.22
N SER A 9 -2.00 -19.47 -44.48
CA SER A 9 -2.58 -18.77 -43.32
C SER A 9 -1.61 -18.88 -42.14
N ALA A 10 -0.77 -17.86 -41.97
CA ALA A 10 0.00 -17.64 -40.75
C ALA A 10 -0.93 -17.21 -39.63
N LEU A 11 -1.17 -18.09 -38.66
CA LEU A 11 -1.88 -17.77 -37.42
C LEU A 11 -0.90 -17.04 -36.49
N THR A 12 -0.80 -15.72 -36.63
CA THR A 12 -0.05 -14.88 -35.68
C THR A 12 -0.88 -14.74 -34.39
N LEU A 13 -0.52 -15.53 -33.38
CA LEU A 13 -0.98 -15.35 -32.01
C LEU A 13 -0.33 -14.07 -31.45
N ILE A 14 -0.99 -12.93 -31.64
CA ILE A 14 -0.66 -11.70 -30.91
C ILE A 14 -1.16 -11.92 -29.48
N ALA A 15 -0.31 -12.51 -28.63
CA ALA A 15 -0.45 -12.40 -27.19
C ALA A 15 -0.33 -10.91 -26.86
N ALA A 16 -1.46 -10.24 -26.66
CA ALA A 16 -1.49 -8.91 -26.11
C ALA A 16 -0.77 -8.94 -24.76
N LEU A 17 0.47 -8.44 -24.77
CA LEU A 17 1.20 -7.98 -23.60
C LEU A 17 0.40 -6.81 -23.01
N LEU A 18 -0.70 -7.12 -22.33
CA LEU A 18 -1.28 -6.18 -21.39
C LEU A 18 -0.27 -6.07 -20.25
N PRO A 19 0.36 -4.90 -20.03
CA PRO A 19 1.07 -4.70 -18.78
C PRO A 19 0.05 -4.91 -17.69
N ALA A 20 0.24 -5.95 -16.88
CA ALA A 20 -0.43 -6.05 -15.60
C ALA A 20 -0.10 -4.73 -14.88
N SER A 21 -1.09 -3.85 -14.78
CA SER A 21 -0.96 -2.65 -13.97
C SER A 21 -0.65 -3.15 -12.58
N SER A 22 0.62 -3.05 -12.17
CA SER A 22 0.99 -3.23 -10.79
C SER A 22 0.17 -2.20 -10.03
N GLN A 23 -0.91 -2.61 -9.37
CA GLN A 23 -1.50 -1.79 -8.34
C GLN A 23 -0.36 -1.57 -7.35
N ALA A 24 0.17 -0.34 -7.35
CA ALA A 24 1.15 0.05 -6.37
C ALA A 24 0.57 -0.32 -5.01
N ALA A 25 1.35 -1.01 -4.18
CA ALA A 25 0.94 -1.30 -2.82
C ALA A 25 0.55 0.03 -2.16
N ASP A 26 -0.65 0.07 -1.58
CA ASP A 26 -1.14 1.24 -0.87
C ASP A 26 -0.15 1.57 0.26
N ASP A 27 0.55 2.69 0.11
CA ASP A 27 1.66 3.13 0.97
C ASP A 27 1.18 4.07 2.09
N ARG A 28 -0.14 4.21 2.24
CA ARG A 28 -0.79 5.16 3.11
C ARG A 28 -1.09 4.57 4.49
N PHE A 29 -0.81 5.33 5.54
CA PHE A 29 -1.20 4.99 6.90
C PHE A 29 -2.43 5.78 7.32
N PHE A 30 -3.56 5.10 7.49
CA PHE A 30 -4.85 5.72 7.80
C PHE A 30 -5.11 5.90 9.30
N GLN A 31 -5.67 7.05 9.66
CA GLN A 31 -6.45 7.29 10.86
C GLN A 31 -7.89 7.58 10.43
N TYR A 32 -8.84 7.02 11.17
CA TYR A 32 -10.26 7.15 10.90
C TYR A 32 -10.87 8.07 11.95
N GLY A 33 -11.59 9.10 11.51
CA GLY A 33 -12.39 9.94 12.38
C GLY A 33 -13.61 9.19 12.91
N PRO A 34 -14.32 9.79 13.88
CA PRO A 34 -15.63 9.32 14.31
C PRO A 34 -16.57 9.12 13.11
N SER A 35 -17.46 8.14 13.24
CA SER A 35 -18.54 7.98 12.27
C SER A 35 -19.58 9.06 12.50
N ASP A 36 -19.99 9.70 11.43
CA ASP A 36 -21.12 10.59 11.40
C ASP A 36 -22.38 9.78 11.09
N VAL A 37 -23.41 10.01 11.89
CA VAL A 37 -24.69 9.27 11.85
C VAL A 37 -25.89 10.22 11.81
N ILE A 38 -25.63 11.53 11.72
CA ILE A 38 -26.65 12.56 11.74
C ILE A 38 -26.61 13.23 10.37
N ASN A 39 -27.75 13.26 9.69
CA ASN A 39 -27.91 14.07 8.49
C ASN A 39 -28.67 15.34 8.86
N PRO A 40 -28.07 16.53 8.73
CA PRO A 40 -28.74 17.79 9.01
C PRO A 40 -30.08 17.96 8.28
N ASP A 41 -31.08 18.49 8.99
CA ASP A 41 -32.41 18.74 8.43
C ASP A 41 -32.34 19.67 7.20
N GLY A 42 -32.87 19.19 6.08
CA GLY A 42 -32.91 19.94 4.82
C GLY A 42 -31.65 19.86 3.98
N LEU A 43 -30.60 19.15 4.44
CA LEU A 43 -29.43 18.88 3.63
C LEU A 43 -29.76 17.89 2.50
N ASN A 44 -29.25 18.20 1.31
CA ASN A 44 -29.21 17.26 0.23
C ASN A 44 -28.31 16.07 0.58
N ALA A 45 -28.86 14.86 0.56
CA ALA A 45 -28.13 13.63 0.88
C ALA A 45 -26.78 13.49 0.15
N TYR A 46 -26.60 14.01 -1.08
CA TYR A 46 -25.29 13.96 -1.76
C TYR A 46 -24.17 14.78 -1.10
N PHE A 47 -24.45 15.47 0.00
CA PHE A 47 -23.50 16.20 0.83
C PHE A 47 -23.51 15.72 2.29
N ASP A 48 -24.18 14.60 2.58
CA ASP A 48 -24.22 13.93 3.88
C ASP A 48 -22.88 13.19 4.12
N ILE A 49 -22.05 13.75 4.99
CA ILE A 49 -20.76 13.20 5.38
C ILE A 49 -21.02 12.05 6.34
N THR A 50 -20.27 10.97 6.15
CA THR A 50 -20.31 9.80 7.05
C THR A 50 -19.05 9.64 7.89
N SER A 51 -17.93 10.19 7.43
CA SER A 51 -16.67 10.20 8.17
C SER A 51 -15.61 11.01 7.43
N VAL A 52 -14.60 11.46 8.19
CA VAL A 52 -13.34 11.95 7.65
C VAL A 52 -12.23 10.95 7.94
N GLN A 53 -11.37 10.69 6.97
CA GLN A 53 -10.19 9.85 7.14
C GLN A 53 -8.95 10.64 6.77
N VAL A 54 -7.86 10.44 7.52
CA VAL A 54 -6.57 11.08 7.24
C VAL A 54 -5.53 10.02 6.99
N ALA A 55 -4.74 10.19 5.94
CA ALA A 55 -3.65 9.29 5.62
C ALA A 55 -2.33 10.02 5.46
N LEU A 56 -1.23 9.43 5.96
CA LEU A 56 0.12 9.90 5.66
C LEU A 56 0.73 9.00 4.59
N THR A 57 1.18 9.60 3.49
CA THR A 57 1.84 8.89 2.38
C THR A 57 3.32 8.70 2.65
N SER A 58 3.94 7.70 2.00
CA SER A 58 5.39 7.44 2.17
C SER A 58 6.28 8.58 1.65
N ASN A 59 5.75 9.44 0.79
CA ASN A 59 6.43 10.59 0.20
C ASN A 59 6.15 11.93 0.92
N GLY A 60 5.55 11.90 2.12
CA GLY A 60 5.44 13.07 3.00
C GLY A 60 4.27 14.01 2.69
N TYR A 61 3.21 13.49 2.07
CA TYR A 61 1.95 14.20 1.91
C TYR A 61 0.94 13.71 2.94
N ILE A 62 0.06 14.62 3.35
CA ILE A 62 -1.11 14.30 4.14
C ILE A 62 -2.29 14.30 3.19
N GLN A 63 -3.02 13.20 3.20
CA GLN A 63 -4.25 13.04 2.45
C GLN A 63 -5.46 13.04 3.38
N PHE A 64 -6.54 13.62 2.92
CA PHE A 64 -7.82 13.70 3.63
C PHE A 64 -8.90 13.12 2.73
N TYR A 65 -9.82 12.36 3.31
CA TYR A 65 -10.93 11.73 2.60
C TYR A 65 -12.21 12.08 3.32
N ILE A 66 -13.11 12.78 2.63
CA ILE A 66 -14.46 13.05 3.10
C ILE A 66 -15.37 12.00 2.46
N LYS A 67 -15.85 11.06 3.28
CA LYS A 67 -16.75 9.98 2.86
C LYS A 67 -18.18 10.51 2.86
N ILE A 68 -18.91 10.31 1.76
CA ILE A 68 -20.28 10.83 1.59
C ILE A 68 -21.22 9.66 1.26
N LEU A 69 -22.44 9.68 1.81
CA LEU A 69 -23.50 8.73 1.48
C LEU A 69 -24.58 9.43 0.63
N PRO A 70 -25.11 8.87 -0.46
CA PRO A 70 -24.91 7.50 -0.95
C PRO A 70 -23.57 7.26 -1.65
N GLY A 71 -22.81 8.32 -1.89
CA GLY A 71 -21.57 8.34 -2.66
C GLY A 71 -21.40 9.70 -3.32
N VAL A 72 -20.22 9.93 -3.89
CA VAL A 72 -19.89 11.19 -4.53
C VAL A 72 -20.43 11.20 -5.97
N ASP A 73 -21.36 12.10 -6.24
CA ASP A 73 -21.79 12.43 -7.61
C ASP A 73 -21.10 13.72 -8.08
N PRO A 74 -20.10 13.65 -8.98
CA PRO A 74 -19.37 14.82 -9.47
C PRO A 74 -20.30 15.90 -10.05
N LYS A 75 -21.47 15.52 -10.58
CA LYS A 75 -22.43 16.47 -11.18
C LYS A 75 -23.17 17.32 -10.15
N LYS A 76 -23.05 17.00 -8.86
CA LYS A 76 -23.65 17.78 -7.77
C LYS A 76 -22.77 18.92 -7.30
N PHE A 77 -21.47 18.89 -7.61
CA PHE A 77 -20.50 19.96 -7.32
C PHE A 77 -20.63 21.10 -8.33
N THR A 78 -21.77 21.78 -8.31
CA THR A 78 -22.08 22.92 -9.20
C THR A 78 -22.61 24.09 -8.39
N GLY A 79 -22.32 25.32 -8.82
CA GLY A 79 -22.77 26.51 -8.11
C GLY A 79 -22.08 26.65 -6.75
N GLU A 80 -22.87 26.80 -5.69
CA GLU A 80 -22.37 27.03 -4.31
C GLU A 80 -22.12 25.73 -3.52
N ALA A 81 -22.22 24.57 -4.17
CA ALA A 81 -22.07 23.27 -3.54
C ALA A 81 -20.61 22.79 -3.57
N TYR A 82 -20.02 22.49 -2.40
CA TYR A 82 -18.61 22.13 -2.26
C TYR A 82 -18.34 21.35 -0.97
N VAL A 83 -17.15 20.77 -0.88
CA VAL A 83 -16.63 20.16 0.34
C VAL A 83 -15.30 20.79 0.74
N GLY A 84 -14.88 20.63 1.98
CA GLY A 84 -13.60 21.14 2.43
C GLY A 84 -13.11 20.52 3.73
N ILE A 85 -11.87 20.87 4.06
CA ILE A 85 -11.23 20.50 5.32
C ILE A 85 -10.81 21.76 6.04
N LEU A 86 -11.06 21.76 7.35
CA LEU A 86 -10.54 22.70 8.32
C LEU A 86 -9.53 21.99 9.21
N ILE A 87 -8.43 22.67 9.53
CA ILE A 87 -7.36 22.15 10.35
C ILE A 87 -7.08 23.13 11.48
N ASN A 88 -7.19 22.66 12.72
CA ASN A 88 -6.65 23.35 13.88
C ASN A 88 -5.32 22.71 14.27
N THR A 89 -4.26 23.51 14.22
CA THR A 89 -2.91 23.12 14.61
C THR A 89 -2.57 23.65 16.00
N ASP A 90 -2.89 24.87 16.36
CA ASP A 90 -2.38 25.41 17.63
C ASP A 90 -3.16 24.97 18.88
N GLY A 91 -4.28 24.26 18.71
CA GLY A 91 -5.13 23.76 19.78
C GLY A 91 -5.91 24.85 20.51
N LYS A 92 -5.89 26.08 20.01
CA LYS A 92 -6.75 27.16 20.48
C LYS A 92 -8.12 27.07 19.81
N PRO A 93 -9.16 27.72 20.36
CA PRO A 93 -10.45 27.79 19.70
C PRO A 93 -10.34 28.41 18.30
N GLY A 94 -10.94 27.74 17.31
CA GLY A 94 -10.88 28.15 15.90
C GLY A 94 -10.13 27.14 15.04
N ASN A 95 -10.06 27.44 13.74
CA ASN A 95 -9.29 26.66 12.77
C ASN A 95 -8.17 27.54 12.22
N ASP A 96 -7.03 26.93 11.91
CA ASP A 96 -5.86 27.64 11.40
C ASP A 96 -5.79 27.65 9.89
N TYR A 97 -6.14 26.52 9.27
CA TYR A 97 -6.04 26.34 7.81
C TYR A 97 -7.33 25.79 7.24
N ALA A 98 -7.63 26.18 6.01
CA ALA A 98 -8.76 25.69 5.25
C ALA A 98 -8.37 25.41 3.79
N PHE A 99 -9.03 24.42 3.20
CA PHE A 99 -9.01 24.20 1.76
C PHE A 99 -10.31 23.53 1.33
N THR A 100 -10.80 23.91 0.15
CA THR A 100 -12.14 23.54 -0.32
C THR A 100 -12.12 23.13 -1.79
N SER A 101 -13.18 22.46 -2.23
CA SER A 101 -13.45 22.17 -3.63
C SER A 101 -14.20 23.29 -4.35
N VAL A 102 -14.26 24.50 -3.77
CA VAL A 102 -14.90 25.66 -4.41
C VAL A 102 -14.18 25.97 -5.71
N ASP A 103 -14.93 26.31 -6.75
CA ASP A 103 -14.44 26.58 -8.11
C ASP A 103 -13.69 25.40 -8.78
N ILE A 104 -13.83 24.18 -8.24
CA ILE A 104 -13.24 22.97 -8.83
C ILE A 104 -14.30 22.16 -9.55
N SER A 105 -14.11 21.99 -10.86
CA SER A 105 -14.90 21.07 -11.67
C SER A 105 -14.23 19.70 -11.73
N TYR A 106 -14.86 18.67 -11.18
CA TYR A 106 -14.34 17.31 -11.22
C TYR A 106 -14.67 16.62 -12.55
N TYR A 107 -13.65 16.34 -13.36
CA TYR A 107 -13.77 15.56 -14.60
C TYR A 107 -13.32 14.11 -14.37
N GLY A 108 -14.19 13.28 -13.77
CA GLY A 108 -13.87 11.91 -13.40
C GLY A 108 -12.89 11.85 -12.21
N SER A 109 -11.97 10.87 -12.20
CA SER A 109 -10.98 10.68 -11.12
C SER A 109 -9.70 11.51 -11.30
N SER A 110 -9.71 12.52 -12.18
CA SER A 110 -8.55 13.40 -12.38
C SER A 110 -8.30 14.28 -11.16
N ARG A 111 -7.03 14.46 -10.79
CA ARG A 111 -6.63 15.39 -9.72
C ARG A 111 -6.63 16.82 -10.24
N SER A 112 -7.24 17.71 -9.47
CA SER A 112 -7.29 19.16 -9.70
C SER A 112 -6.42 19.88 -8.68
N THR A 113 -5.84 21.02 -9.06
CA THR A 113 -5.06 21.87 -8.14
C THR A 113 -5.94 22.41 -7.03
N LEU A 114 -5.40 22.41 -5.81
CA LEU A 114 -6.07 22.88 -4.60
C LEU A 114 -5.21 23.96 -3.95
N LYS A 115 -5.87 25.02 -3.48
CA LYS A 115 -5.24 26.07 -2.70
C LYS A 115 -5.48 25.83 -1.21
N VAL A 116 -4.48 26.15 -0.40
CA VAL A 116 -4.56 26.10 1.06
C VAL A 116 -4.51 27.53 1.58
N PHE A 117 -5.43 27.86 2.49
CA PHE A 117 -5.56 29.19 3.06
C PHE A 117 -5.24 29.17 4.54
N ASP A 118 -4.51 30.18 4.99
CA ASP A 118 -4.38 30.56 6.39
C ASP A 118 -5.57 31.43 6.77
N ILE A 119 -6.34 30.97 7.76
CA ILE A 119 -7.59 31.59 8.21
C ILE A 119 -7.53 32.06 9.66
N ARG A 120 -6.32 32.15 10.24
CA ARG A 120 -6.10 32.60 11.62
C ARG A 120 -6.39 34.07 11.85
N THR A 121 -6.37 34.85 10.78
CA THR A 121 -6.62 36.30 10.79
C THR A 121 -7.85 36.60 9.94
N GLU A 122 -8.45 37.77 10.14
CA GLU A 122 -9.60 38.24 9.33
C GLU A 122 -9.26 38.32 7.83
N GLN A 123 -7.97 38.44 7.49
CA GLN A 123 -7.49 38.44 6.12
C GLN A 123 -7.03 37.04 5.71
N THR A 124 -7.93 36.30 5.07
CA THR A 124 -7.62 34.97 4.53
C THR A 124 -6.56 35.08 3.44
N SER A 125 -5.42 34.40 3.61
CA SER A 125 -4.31 34.45 2.66
C SER A 125 -3.88 33.05 2.23
N GLU A 126 -3.53 32.90 0.96
CA GLU A 126 -3.04 31.62 0.42
C GLU A 126 -1.67 31.30 1.04
N VAL A 127 -1.49 30.06 1.52
CA VAL A 127 -0.24 29.57 2.09
C VAL A 127 0.79 29.43 0.98
N SER A 128 1.82 30.27 1.00
CA SER A 128 2.88 30.26 0.00
C SER A 128 3.57 28.89 -0.12
N ASN A 129 3.81 28.42 -1.34
CA ASN A 129 4.48 27.14 -1.65
C ASN A 129 3.74 25.90 -1.10
N CYS A 130 2.43 25.99 -0.90
CA CYS A 130 1.61 24.85 -0.58
C CYS A 130 0.90 24.29 -1.82
N ASP A 131 1.53 23.32 -2.48
CA ASP A 131 0.90 22.56 -3.55
C ASP A 131 -0.13 21.60 -2.94
N GLY A 132 -1.41 21.83 -3.24
CA GLY A 132 -2.50 20.93 -2.93
C GLY A 132 -3.07 20.26 -4.18
N THR A 133 -3.66 19.08 -4.02
CA THR A 133 -4.54 18.49 -5.03
C THR A 133 -5.82 17.94 -4.43
N THR A 134 -6.90 17.90 -5.20
CA THR A 134 -8.15 17.23 -4.84
C THR A 134 -8.68 16.36 -5.98
N TRP A 135 -9.38 15.28 -5.67
CA TRP A 135 -9.97 14.36 -6.64
C TRP A 135 -11.17 13.63 -6.05
N ILE A 136 -11.98 13.02 -6.91
CA ILE A 136 -12.97 12.02 -6.50
C ILE A 136 -12.31 10.65 -6.57
N THR A 137 -12.44 9.83 -5.51
CA THR A 137 -11.86 8.48 -5.48
C THR A 137 -12.42 7.62 -6.61
N SER A 138 -11.66 6.64 -7.09
CA SER A 138 -12.11 5.75 -8.18
C SER A 138 -13.36 4.93 -7.83
N THR A 139 -13.60 4.74 -6.53
CA THR A 139 -14.79 4.09 -5.96
C THR A 139 -15.99 5.03 -5.81
N ASN A 140 -15.84 6.32 -6.15
CA ASN A 140 -16.85 7.38 -5.98
C ASN A 140 -17.45 7.43 -4.57
N ASP A 141 -16.64 7.10 -3.57
CA ASP A 141 -17.08 6.95 -2.19
C ASP A 141 -16.50 8.03 -1.27
N ALA A 142 -15.57 8.85 -1.79
CA ALA A 142 -15.00 9.99 -1.09
C ALA A 142 -14.49 11.09 -2.03
N VAL A 143 -14.45 12.32 -1.51
CA VAL A 143 -13.63 13.39 -2.06
C VAL A 143 -12.29 13.37 -1.33
N GLY A 144 -11.22 13.18 -2.11
CA GLY A 144 -9.84 13.18 -1.64
C GLY A 144 -9.20 14.57 -1.74
N PHE A 145 -8.39 14.90 -0.76
CA PHE A 145 -7.50 16.06 -0.75
C PHE A 145 -6.10 15.61 -0.39
N GLU A 146 -5.09 16.31 -0.87
CA GLU A 146 -3.68 16.05 -0.58
C GLU A 146 -2.91 17.36 -0.49
N ILE A 147 -2.10 17.52 0.55
CA ILE A 147 -1.18 18.64 0.72
C ILE A 147 0.18 18.12 1.18
N ARG A 148 1.28 18.85 0.91
CA ARG A 148 2.57 18.51 1.54
C ARG A 148 2.45 18.66 3.05
N ALA A 149 2.99 17.73 3.82
CA ALA A 149 3.00 17.84 5.29
C ALA A 149 3.71 19.11 5.78
N SER A 150 4.63 19.66 5.00
CA SER A 150 5.33 20.93 5.30
C SER A 150 4.48 22.19 5.09
N CYS A 151 3.33 22.09 4.40
CA CYS A 151 2.42 23.23 4.18
C CYS A 151 1.89 23.80 5.49
N ILE A 152 1.57 22.90 6.42
CA ILE A 152 1.00 23.24 7.70
C ILE A 152 2.02 22.89 8.76
N LYS A 153 2.19 23.76 9.75
CA LYS A 153 3.00 23.45 10.93
C LYS A 153 2.20 22.50 11.83
N ALA A 154 1.91 21.29 11.34
CA ALA A 154 1.08 20.32 12.04
C ALA A 154 1.81 19.94 13.34
N PRO A 155 1.24 20.21 14.53
CA PRO A 155 1.85 19.84 15.78
C PRO A 155 1.70 18.33 15.96
N ILE A 156 2.28 17.86 17.05
CA ILE A 156 2.22 16.48 17.56
C ILE A 156 0.79 15.89 17.52
N SER A 157 -0.23 16.76 17.62
CA SER A 157 -1.64 16.46 17.36
C SER A 157 -2.35 17.66 16.71
N ALA A 158 -2.88 17.51 15.50
CA ALA A 158 -3.80 18.48 14.89
C ALA A 158 -5.25 17.98 14.98
N GLU A 159 -6.21 18.88 14.95
CA GLU A 159 -7.64 18.57 14.93
C GLU A 159 -8.19 18.84 13.53
N ILE A 160 -8.94 17.87 13.00
CA ILE A 160 -9.44 17.89 11.63
C ILE A 160 -10.97 17.93 11.66
N THR A 161 -11.54 18.83 10.86
CA THR A 161 -12.98 18.85 10.59
C THR A 161 -13.17 18.86 9.07
N GLY A 162 -13.89 17.87 8.55
CA GLY A 162 -14.40 17.90 7.19
C GLY A 162 -15.78 18.53 7.17
N PHE A 163 -16.12 19.18 6.07
CA PHE A 163 -17.42 19.79 5.93
C PHE A 163 -17.88 19.74 4.47
N ALA A 164 -19.19 19.78 4.29
CA ALA A 164 -19.88 19.74 3.02
C ALA A 164 -20.94 20.83 3.01
N ASN A 165 -21.15 21.47 1.86
CA ASN A 165 -22.17 22.47 1.64
C ASN A 165 -22.93 22.08 0.39
N ASP A 166 -24.26 21.95 0.47
CA ASP A 166 -25.10 21.69 -0.70
C ASP A 166 -25.50 22.98 -1.45
N GLY A 167 -25.04 24.13 -0.96
CA GLY A 167 -25.40 25.47 -1.43
C GLY A 167 -26.36 26.20 -0.49
N VAL A 168 -26.93 25.51 0.50
CA VAL A 168 -27.85 26.09 1.49
C VAL A 168 -27.49 25.64 2.90
N VAL A 169 -27.37 24.33 3.09
CA VAL A 169 -27.13 23.67 4.37
C VAL A 169 -25.72 23.10 4.38
N ARG A 170 -25.09 23.14 5.56
CA ARG A 170 -23.77 22.57 5.79
C ARG A 170 -23.84 21.39 6.73
N ASP A 171 -22.95 20.46 6.44
CA ASP A 171 -22.70 19.29 7.24
C ASP A 171 -21.23 19.22 7.67
N TYR A 172 -20.97 18.60 8.82
CA TYR A 172 -19.69 18.60 9.49
C TYR A 172 -19.37 17.26 10.12
N SER A 173 -18.18 16.75 9.83
CA SER A 173 -17.64 15.57 10.51
C SER A 173 -16.22 15.85 11.00
N PRO A 174 -15.91 15.65 12.29
CA PRO A 174 -16.83 15.21 13.35
C PRO A 174 -17.93 16.24 13.66
N GLU A 175 -18.99 15.75 14.27
CA GLU A 175 -20.13 16.55 14.70
C GLU A 175 -19.76 17.61 15.73
N PHE A 176 -20.60 18.64 15.87
CA PHE A 176 -20.32 19.75 16.79
C PHE A 176 -20.11 19.27 18.23
N GLY A 177 -18.89 19.44 18.75
CA GLY A 177 -18.49 19.02 20.09
C GLY A 177 -17.64 17.75 20.12
N GLU A 178 -17.56 17.03 18.99
CA GLU A 178 -16.61 15.94 18.80
C GLU A 178 -15.29 16.45 18.21
N VAL A 179 -14.21 15.68 18.43
CA VAL A 179 -12.87 16.09 18.00
C VAL A 179 -12.13 14.93 17.36
N PHE A 180 -11.66 15.12 16.13
CA PHE A 180 -10.78 14.17 15.45
C PHE A 180 -9.33 14.63 15.52
N LYS A 181 -8.60 14.11 16.53
CA LYS A 181 -7.17 14.37 16.74
C LYS A 181 -6.31 13.43 15.91
N ILE A 182 -5.52 13.96 15.00
CA ILE A 182 -4.54 13.17 14.23
C ILE A 182 -3.19 13.13 14.94
N LYS A 183 -2.67 11.93 15.22
CA LYS A 183 -1.36 11.73 15.87
C LYS A 183 -0.22 11.80 14.86
N THR A 184 0.14 13.02 14.43
CA THR A 184 1.16 13.26 13.39
C THR A 184 2.53 12.71 13.77
N ASN A 185 2.93 12.74 15.05
CA ASN A 185 4.21 12.18 15.50
C ASN A 185 4.25 10.65 15.43
N TYR A 186 3.16 9.98 15.79
CA TYR A 186 3.07 8.53 15.65
C TYR A 186 3.18 8.13 14.18
N LEU A 187 2.48 8.83 13.30
CA LEU A 187 2.59 8.63 11.86
C LEU A 187 3.98 9.02 11.30
N SER A 188 4.62 10.07 11.83
CA SER A 188 5.92 10.56 11.35
C SER A 188 7.11 9.73 11.84
N THR A 189 7.03 9.06 12.98
CA THR A 189 8.04 8.05 13.39
C THR A 189 8.13 6.87 12.41
N LYS A 190 7.10 6.71 11.58
CA LYS A 190 7.05 5.75 10.47
C LYS A 190 7.44 6.38 9.14
N VAL A 191 7.94 7.62 9.08
CA VAL A 191 8.47 8.26 7.85
C VAL A 191 9.95 7.94 7.71
N CYS A 192 10.39 7.53 6.53
CA CYS A 192 11.79 7.25 6.27
C CYS A 192 12.59 8.55 6.12
N SER A 193 13.71 8.66 6.82
CA SER A 193 14.60 9.82 6.83
C SER A 193 16.04 9.40 7.18
N ALA A 194 16.99 10.34 7.10
CA ALA A 194 18.36 10.09 7.55
C ALA A 194 18.46 9.64 9.02
N LYS A 195 17.54 10.12 9.87
CA LYS A 195 17.52 9.83 11.31
C LYS A 195 17.25 8.36 11.63
N ASN A 196 16.48 7.68 10.78
CA ASN A 196 16.10 6.27 10.94
C ASN A 196 16.56 5.42 9.75
N LYS A 197 17.70 5.79 9.15
CA LYS A 197 18.39 4.97 8.17
C LYS A 197 18.52 3.53 8.68
N ASP A 198 18.26 2.56 7.79
CA ASP A 198 18.35 1.12 8.06
C ASP A 198 17.35 0.58 9.08
N ALA A 199 16.48 1.43 9.66
CA ALA A 199 15.33 0.96 10.42
C ALA A 199 14.50 0.03 9.54
N LYS A 200 13.88 -0.98 10.17
CA LYS A 200 13.04 -1.96 9.49
C LYS A 200 11.67 -2.02 10.16
N PHE A 201 10.64 -2.28 9.36
CA PHE A 201 9.32 -2.65 9.88
C PHE A 201 8.65 -3.62 8.92
N VAL A 202 7.63 -4.34 9.40
CA VAL A 202 6.83 -5.23 8.58
C VAL A 202 5.45 -4.63 8.40
N PHE A 203 4.99 -4.53 7.16
CA PHE A 203 3.64 -4.09 6.81
C PHE A 203 3.11 -4.96 5.67
N ASN A 204 1.87 -5.40 5.79
CA ASN A 204 1.23 -6.35 4.86
C ASN A 204 2.13 -7.53 4.47
N ARG A 205 2.82 -8.12 5.46
CA ARG A 205 3.77 -9.23 5.30
C ARG A 205 4.92 -8.96 4.32
N ILE A 206 5.35 -7.69 4.19
CA ILE A 206 6.57 -7.27 3.51
C ILE A 206 7.44 -6.55 4.53
N GLN A 207 8.73 -6.89 4.57
CA GLN A 207 9.70 -6.14 5.37
C GLN A 207 10.21 -4.95 4.57
N TYR A 208 10.04 -3.76 5.11
CA TYR A 208 10.59 -2.54 4.55
C TYR A 208 11.83 -2.12 5.31
N VAL A 209 12.76 -1.47 4.62
CA VAL A 209 13.93 -0.80 5.20
C VAL A 209 13.95 0.66 4.78
N CYS A 210 14.30 1.56 5.70
CA CYS A 210 14.43 2.97 5.38
C CYS A 210 15.76 3.20 4.64
N ASN A 211 15.67 3.63 3.37
CA ASN A 211 16.83 3.83 2.52
C ASN A 211 16.62 4.99 1.54
N GLN A 212 17.68 5.41 0.85
CA GLN A 212 17.60 6.41 -0.22
C GLN A 212 17.37 5.76 -1.58
N LYS A 213 16.42 6.32 -2.34
CA LYS A 213 16.25 6.06 -3.77
C LYS A 213 16.23 7.40 -4.50
N ASN A 214 17.17 7.60 -5.42
CA ASN A 214 17.34 8.84 -6.18
C ASN A 214 17.43 10.10 -5.26
N GLY A 215 18.19 10.00 -4.17
CA GLY A 215 18.39 11.09 -3.20
C GLY A 215 17.22 11.34 -2.24
N LYS A 216 16.09 10.62 -2.37
CA LYS A 216 14.94 10.73 -1.47
C LYS A 216 14.90 9.57 -0.49
N TRP A 217 14.63 9.87 0.78
CA TRP A 217 14.41 8.87 1.81
C TRP A 217 13.02 8.28 1.68
N ILE A 218 12.96 6.97 1.43
CA ILE A 218 11.72 6.22 1.28
C ILE A 218 11.88 4.83 1.91
N TRP A 219 10.76 4.24 2.32
CA TRP A 219 10.74 2.84 2.67
C TRP A 219 10.78 2.00 1.41
N VAL A 220 11.80 1.16 1.31
CA VAL A 220 11.99 0.24 0.18
C VAL A 220 11.82 -1.19 0.66
N ASP A 221 11.29 -2.05 -0.21
CA ASP A 221 11.24 -3.48 0.04
C ASP A 221 12.67 -3.98 0.37
N PHE A 222 12.81 -4.57 1.54
CA PHE A 222 14.09 -5.07 2.02
C PHE A 222 14.52 -6.32 1.26
N ALA A 223 13.59 -7.13 0.75
CA ALA A 223 13.89 -8.45 0.22
C ALA A 223 14.82 -8.41 -1.00
N PRO A 224 14.61 -7.55 -2.02
CA PRO A 224 15.55 -7.41 -3.13
C PRO A 224 16.93 -6.94 -2.70
N ILE A 225 17.01 -6.07 -1.68
CA ILE A 225 18.27 -5.52 -1.16
C ILE A 225 19.05 -6.60 -0.42
N ALA A 226 18.36 -7.36 0.43
CA ALA A 226 18.92 -8.47 1.16
C ALA A 226 19.44 -9.54 0.19
N ALA A 227 18.60 -9.97 -0.76
CA ALA A 227 18.97 -10.94 -1.79
C ALA A 227 20.15 -10.50 -2.66
N ALA A 228 20.25 -9.21 -3.00
CA ALA A 228 21.40 -8.70 -3.75
C ALA A 228 22.72 -8.80 -2.96
N LYS A 229 22.66 -8.68 -1.64
CA LYS A 229 23.82 -8.83 -0.74
C LYS A 229 24.09 -10.29 -0.34
N SER A 230 23.08 -11.15 -0.44
CA SER A 230 23.18 -12.56 -0.08
C SER A 230 24.21 -13.29 -0.94
N LYS A 231 25.04 -14.09 -0.29
CA LYS A 231 26.13 -14.83 -0.96
C LYS A 231 25.61 -16.10 -1.66
N TYR A 232 24.67 -16.79 -1.04
CA TYR A 232 24.21 -18.11 -1.46
C TYR A 232 22.81 -18.08 -2.09
N LEU A 233 22.54 -19.01 -3.00
CA LEU A 233 21.22 -19.10 -3.66
C LEU A 233 20.09 -19.41 -2.67
N THR A 234 20.38 -20.15 -1.61
CA THR A 234 19.47 -20.48 -0.50
C THR A 234 18.99 -19.21 0.21
N GLU A 235 19.91 -18.36 0.64
CA GLU A 235 19.59 -17.05 1.22
C GLU A 235 18.86 -16.12 0.24
N LYS A 236 19.28 -16.10 -1.03
CA LYS A 236 18.58 -15.32 -2.08
C LYS A 236 17.13 -15.76 -2.25
N ALA A 237 16.89 -17.07 -2.30
CA ALA A 237 15.54 -17.62 -2.43
C ALA A 237 14.67 -17.27 -1.22
N PHE A 238 15.21 -17.36 -0.01
CA PHE A 238 14.50 -17.00 1.22
C PHE A 238 13.92 -15.58 1.19
N TYR A 239 14.74 -14.59 0.81
CA TYR A 239 14.25 -13.22 0.67
C TYR A 239 13.34 -13.03 -0.54
N LEU A 240 13.74 -13.47 -1.74
CA LEU A 240 12.97 -13.22 -2.98
C LEU A 240 11.61 -13.93 -2.99
N CYS A 241 11.43 -14.97 -2.20
CA CYS A 241 10.15 -15.67 -2.04
C CYS A 241 9.35 -15.19 -0.82
N GLY A 242 9.83 -14.16 -0.11
CA GLY A 242 9.11 -13.51 0.99
C GLY A 242 9.07 -14.33 2.28
N LEU A 243 9.90 -15.37 2.41
CA LEU A 243 9.88 -16.28 3.57
C LEU A 243 10.25 -15.57 4.88
N ASN A 244 11.07 -14.52 4.80
CA ASN A 244 11.49 -13.70 5.95
C ASN A 244 10.34 -12.99 6.68
N THR A 245 9.14 -12.95 6.11
CA THR A 245 7.99 -12.22 6.68
C THR A 245 6.65 -12.90 6.52
N LYS A 246 6.53 -13.87 5.61
CA LYS A 246 5.24 -14.48 5.24
C LYS A 246 5.03 -15.86 5.84
N THR A 247 6.10 -16.54 6.23
CA THR A 247 6.08 -17.99 6.32
C THR A 247 6.66 -18.42 7.65
N LEU A 248 5.83 -19.10 8.46
CA LEU A 248 6.35 -19.90 9.57
C LEU A 248 7.11 -21.11 8.99
N GLY A 249 7.95 -21.79 9.76
CA GLY A 249 8.65 -23.00 9.29
C GLY A 249 9.65 -22.79 8.15
N ALA A 250 10.08 -21.56 7.87
CA ALA A 250 11.20 -21.28 6.97
C ALA A 250 12.36 -20.66 7.76
N GLU A 251 13.52 -21.30 7.72
CA GLU A 251 14.69 -20.85 8.48
C GLU A 251 15.95 -20.84 7.64
N LEU A 252 16.74 -19.77 7.77
CA LEU A 252 18.11 -19.70 7.27
C LEU A 252 19.10 -19.98 8.38
N THR A 253 19.95 -20.97 8.18
CA THR A 253 21.04 -21.33 9.08
C THR A 253 22.39 -21.25 8.34
N ASP A 254 23.49 -21.55 9.04
CA ASP A 254 24.84 -21.57 8.47
C ASP A 254 25.23 -20.30 7.72
N LYS A 255 24.84 -19.15 8.29
CA LYS A 255 25.08 -17.81 7.71
C LYS A 255 24.51 -17.70 6.28
N GLY A 256 23.29 -18.21 6.09
CA GLY A 256 22.54 -18.18 4.83
C GLY A 256 22.88 -19.30 3.86
N LYS A 257 23.80 -20.21 4.21
CA LYS A 257 24.18 -21.34 3.33
C LYS A 257 23.09 -22.39 3.26
N THR A 258 22.31 -22.53 4.33
CA THR A 258 21.31 -23.59 4.49
C THR A 258 19.93 -22.95 4.66
N LEU A 259 18.93 -23.44 3.90
CA LEU A 259 17.52 -23.06 4.00
C LEU A 259 16.70 -24.30 4.36
N ALA A 260 16.10 -24.30 5.55
CA ALA A 260 15.16 -25.32 5.99
C ALA A 260 13.73 -24.85 5.78
N LEU A 261 12.88 -25.74 5.26
CA LEU A 261 11.45 -25.55 5.08
C LEU A 261 10.70 -26.72 5.72
N ASP A 262 9.86 -26.41 6.69
CA ASP A 262 9.07 -27.37 7.44
C ASP A 262 7.59 -27.30 7.07
N HIS A 263 6.92 -28.44 7.21
CA HIS A 263 5.48 -28.57 7.01
C HIS A 263 4.96 -28.03 5.67
N VAL A 264 5.76 -28.23 4.62
CA VAL A 264 5.43 -27.81 3.25
C VAL A 264 4.18 -28.56 2.80
N PHE A 265 3.27 -27.83 2.15
CA PHE A 265 1.94 -28.27 1.67
C PHE A 265 0.88 -28.53 2.75
N LYS A 266 1.19 -28.33 4.03
CA LYS A 266 0.25 -28.57 5.13
C LYS A 266 -0.02 -27.32 5.95
N PHE A 267 0.98 -26.84 6.70
CA PHE A 267 0.74 -25.85 7.75
C PHE A 267 1.43 -24.53 7.51
N PHE A 268 2.71 -24.57 7.12
CA PHE A 268 3.56 -23.39 7.22
C PHE A 268 4.04 -22.85 5.89
N VAL A 269 4.48 -23.73 4.98
CA VAL A 269 4.96 -23.35 3.66
C VAL A 269 3.97 -23.79 2.59
N SER A 270 3.40 -22.83 1.86
CA SER A 270 2.44 -23.09 0.77
C SER A 270 3.13 -23.66 -0.49
N ASP A 271 2.34 -24.25 -1.39
CA ASP A 271 2.88 -24.71 -2.69
C ASP A 271 3.44 -23.55 -3.52
N ALA A 272 2.84 -22.36 -3.44
CA ALA A 272 3.35 -21.19 -4.15
C ALA A 272 4.74 -20.74 -3.63
N GLU A 273 4.94 -20.74 -2.31
CA GLU A 273 6.23 -20.41 -1.69
C GLU A 273 7.27 -21.48 -2.01
N PHE A 274 6.91 -22.75 -1.90
CA PHE A 274 7.80 -23.86 -2.25
C PHE A 274 8.19 -23.85 -3.74
N ALA A 275 7.22 -23.60 -4.64
CA ALA A 275 7.47 -23.45 -6.07
C ALA A 275 8.39 -22.25 -6.36
N CYS A 276 8.22 -21.13 -5.65
CA CYS A 276 9.13 -20.00 -5.77
C CYS A 276 10.55 -20.38 -5.37
N VAL A 277 10.74 -20.98 -4.19
CA VAL A 277 12.07 -21.37 -3.68
C VAL A 277 12.75 -22.31 -4.66
N THR A 278 12.06 -23.39 -5.02
CA THR A 278 12.60 -24.44 -5.89
C THR A 278 12.96 -23.92 -7.28
N SER A 279 12.18 -22.97 -7.81
CA SER A 279 12.53 -22.24 -9.03
C SER A 279 13.80 -21.41 -8.86
N LYS A 280 13.92 -20.61 -7.79
CA LYS A 280 15.08 -19.72 -7.55
C LYS A 280 16.39 -20.48 -7.35
N ILE A 281 16.33 -21.66 -6.74
CA ILE A 281 17.51 -22.52 -6.54
C ILE A 281 17.79 -23.46 -7.72
N GLY A 282 16.94 -23.43 -8.76
CA GLY A 282 17.14 -24.21 -9.99
C GLY A 282 16.88 -25.71 -9.83
N MET A 283 15.91 -26.10 -9.00
CA MET A 283 15.59 -27.50 -8.76
C MET A 283 14.97 -28.14 -10.03
N PRO A 284 15.54 -29.25 -10.54
CA PRO A 284 14.96 -29.96 -11.68
C PRO A 284 13.57 -30.52 -11.36
N SER A 285 12.71 -30.59 -12.38
CA SER A 285 11.39 -31.21 -12.27
C SER A 285 11.45 -32.65 -11.78
N SER A 286 12.48 -33.42 -12.16
CA SER A 286 12.70 -34.79 -11.69
C SER A 286 12.89 -34.89 -10.17
N VAL A 287 13.57 -33.92 -9.55
CA VAL A 287 13.73 -33.86 -8.10
C VAL A 287 12.41 -33.49 -7.43
N ARG A 288 11.65 -32.52 -7.99
CA ARG A 288 10.31 -32.18 -7.50
C ARG A 288 9.35 -33.36 -7.56
N SER A 289 9.36 -34.11 -8.66
CA SER A 289 8.56 -35.33 -8.81
C SER A 289 8.96 -36.39 -7.78
N LYS A 290 10.26 -36.60 -7.54
CA LYS A 290 10.72 -37.53 -6.50
C LYS A 290 10.22 -37.13 -5.11
N MET A 291 10.26 -35.84 -4.76
CA MET A 291 9.69 -35.33 -3.51
C MET A 291 8.18 -35.60 -3.42
N SER A 292 7.42 -35.35 -4.49
CA SER A 292 5.97 -35.58 -4.50
C SER A 292 5.55 -37.05 -4.37
N MET A 293 6.45 -37.98 -4.71
CA MET A 293 6.22 -39.43 -4.59
C MET A 293 6.76 -40.01 -3.28
N THR A 294 7.44 -39.20 -2.46
CA THR A 294 8.07 -39.68 -1.22
C THR A 294 7.00 -40.00 -0.18
N ARG A 295 7.06 -41.19 0.40
CA ARG A 295 6.16 -41.64 1.47
C ARG A 295 6.90 -41.63 2.81
N ALA A 296 6.16 -41.63 3.91
CA ALA A 296 6.77 -41.70 5.25
C ALA A 296 7.70 -42.90 5.47
N LEU A 297 7.37 -44.06 4.87
CA LEU A 297 8.17 -45.28 4.97
C LEU A 297 9.51 -45.20 4.23
N ASP A 298 9.67 -44.25 3.31
CA ASP A 298 10.90 -44.10 2.54
C ASP A 298 12.01 -43.39 3.35
N GLY A 299 11.69 -42.84 4.53
CA GLY A 299 12.65 -42.14 5.39
C GLY A 299 13.21 -40.86 4.78
N ILE A 300 14.43 -40.49 5.18
CA ILE A 300 15.13 -39.33 4.60
C ILE A 300 15.63 -39.69 3.21
N GLN A 301 15.26 -38.86 2.25
CA GLN A 301 15.67 -38.91 0.86
C GLN A 301 16.62 -37.75 0.55
N SER A 302 17.48 -37.93 -0.45
CA SER A 302 18.43 -36.88 -0.87
C SER A 302 18.57 -36.77 -2.38
N ALA A 303 19.04 -35.59 -2.81
CA ALA A 303 19.38 -35.27 -4.19
C ALA A 303 20.43 -34.15 -4.24
N LYS A 304 21.21 -34.12 -5.33
CA LYS A 304 22.13 -33.02 -5.64
C LYS A 304 21.82 -32.47 -7.02
N PHE A 305 21.81 -31.15 -7.16
CA PHE A 305 21.59 -30.47 -8.43
C PHE A 305 22.29 -29.12 -8.43
N GLY A 306 23.03 -28.81 -9.50
CA GLY A 306 23.87 -27.61 -9.55
C GLY A 306 24.79 -27.51 -8.33
N LYS A 307 24.66 -26.42 -7.58
CA LYS A 307 25.39 -26.19 -6.32
C LYS A 307 24.53 -26.43 -5.08
N ILE A 308 23.46 -27.22 -5.18
CA ILE A 308 22.54 -27.48 -4.08
C ILE A 308 22.55 -28.97 -3.74
N SER A 309 22.63 -29.27 -2.46
CA SER A 309 22.19 -30.55 -1.87
C SER A 309 20.82 -30.35 -1.25
N ALA A 310 19.90 -31.29 -1.46
CA ALA A 310 18.60 -31.31 -0.84
C ALA A 310 18.40 -32.61 -0.08
N ASP A 311 17.98 -32.52 1.18
CA ASP A 311 17.61 -33.64 2.03
C ASP A 311 16.17 -33.42 2.51
N TRP A 312 15.30 -34.42 2.38
CA TRP A 312 13.89 -34.28 2.75
C TRP A 312 13.29 -35.55 3.32
N SER A 313 12.20 -35.39 4.06
CA SER A 313 11.31 -36.47 4.48
C SER A 313 9.86 -36.00 4.36
N TYR A 314 8.93 -36.95 4.39
CA TYR A 314 7.49 -36.66 4.34
C TYR A 314 6.79 -37.37 5.48
N HIS A 315 5.83 -36.69 6.11
CA HIS A 315 4.90 -37.30 7.05
C HIS A 315 3.45 -36.93 6.65
N PRO A 316 2.49 -37.88 6.60
CA PRO A 316 1.11 -37.60 6.18
C PRO A 316 0.41 -36.51 7.00
N ASP A 317 0.76 -36.40 8.27
CA ASP A 317 0.14 -35.43 9.16
C ASP A 317 0.81 -34.06 9.03
N ASP A 318 2.13 -34.03 8.81
CA ASP A 318 2.94 -32.82 8.91
C ASP A 318 3.31 -32.19 7.57
N GLY A 319 3.29 -32.96 6.48
CA GLY A 319 3.72 -32.53 5.16
C GLY A 319 5.19 -32.88 4.88
N LEU A 320 5.79 -32.15 3.94
CA LEU A 320 7.19 -32.31 3.55
C LEU A 320 8.08 -31.41 4.43
N THR A 321 9.15 -31.97 4.99
CA THR A 321 10.26 -31.22 5.59
C THR A 321 11.48 -31.38 4.69
N VAL A 322 12.11 -30.26 4.32
CA VAL A 322 13.23 -30.24 3.39
C VAL A 322 14.27 -29.19 3.76
N THR A 323 15.53 -29.59 3.65
CA THR A 323 16.69 -28.71 3.83
C THR A 323 17.45 -28.60 2.52
N PHE A 324 17.71 -27.37 2.08
CA PHE A 324 18.56 -27.07 0.94
C PHE A 324 19.88 -26.46 1.43
N THR A 325 21.00 -27.03 1.00
CA THR A 325 22.35 -26.57 1.36
C THR A 325 23.12 -26.20 0.12
N TYR A 326 23.64 -24.98 0.07
CA TYR A 326 24.52 -24.53 -1.02
C TYR A 326 25.93 -25.10 -0.84
N ASN A 327 26.48 -25.81 -1.83
CA ASN A 327 27.82 -26.41 -1.81
C ASN A 327 28.89 -25.47 -2.37
#